data_AF-A0A1Y3UGT8-F1
#
_entry.id   AF-A0A1Y3UGT8-F1
#
_cell.length_a   1.000
_cell.length_b   1.000
_cell.length_c   1.000
_cell.angle_alpha   90.00
_cell.angle_beta   90.00
_cell.angle_gamma   90.00
#
_symmetry.space_group_name_H-M   'P 1'
#
loop_
_entity.id
_entity.type
_entity.pdbx_description
1 polymer ?
#
loop_
_entity_poly.entity_id
_entity_poly.type
_entity_poly.pdbx_seq_one_letter_code
_entity_poly.pdbx_strand_id
1 'polypeptide(L)'
;MSDMHDPYEDQLAAARYRAERDQARQELARLKDRSRDTTMSAYDLLPEEEREALRWVRGHGGLDEVRRDFQDAYNRRSELCAALGIDPDTGWSDAMAELDRRLMPEGMEWLVESWPRFEDGEPVRFLDDFERYGDENCVSVVIMYSDGSFALNLRAYSKGERVNRPAHEMVDVNADAVRVGDKVYDVDTGEGPYEVYEISDGVAYLRGNDTPCYLRPERITHRAPVLAADGRPLREGETVWDTKGNGPYIIDAIEGDGVARIKGNDLDYFGADFTHERPESWGQLEEDARSIARDIAWNLGNWSPSDFENGGDDVQARVLDLVRRAKALAGVSE
;
A
#
# COMPACT_ATOMS: atom_id res chain seq x y z
N MET A 1 58.43 60.69 13.87
CA MET A 1 57.12 60.46 13.21
C MET A 1 56.63 59.14 13.74
N SER A 2 55.74 59.18 14.73
CA SER A 2 55.17 57.97 15.33
C SER A 2 53.96 57.61 14.50
N ASP A 3 53.98 56.44 13.84
CA ASP A 3 52.83 55.89 13.14
C ASP A 3 51.68 55.74 14.14
N MET A 4 50.63 56.54 13.93
CA MET A 4 49.38 56.44 14.66
C MET A 4 48.62 55.27 14.04
N HIS A 5 48.82 54.08 14.62
CA HIS A 5 48.05 52.89 14.30
C HIS A 5 46.57 53.19 14.58
N ASP A 6 45.74 53.19 13.53
CA ASP A 6 44.33 53.54 13.63
C ASP A 6 43.55 52.36 14.22
N PRO A 7 43.11 52.41 15.48
CA PRO A 7 42.40 51.31 16.13
C PRO A 7 41.04 51.02 15.47
N TYR A 8 40.56 51.90 14.59
CA TYR A 8 39.32 51.70 13.85
C TYR A 8 39.47 50.65 12.73
N GLU A 9 40.64 50.56 12.08
CA GLU A 9 40.88 49.55 11.04
C GLU A 9 40.94 48.14 11.63
N ASP A 10 41.54 47.97 12.80
CA ASP A 10 41.58 46.69 13.52
C ASP A 10 40.18 46.22 13.94
N GLN A 11 39.31 47.16 14.36
CA GLN A 11 37.93 46.85 14.73
C GLN A 11 37.09 46.43 13.50
N LEU A 12 37.29 47.10 12.36
CA LEU A 12 36.65 46.73 11.10
C LEU A 12 37.11 45.38 10.59
N ALA A 13 38.41 45.08 10.66
CA ALA A 13 38.96 43.77 10.29
C ALA A 13 38.41 42.65 11.18
N ALA A 14 38.34 42.87 12.50
CA ALA A 14 37.76 41.91 13.43
C ALA A 14 36.26 41.68 13.20
N ALA A 15 35.51 42.72 12.83
CA ALA A 15 34.08 42.60 12.53
C ALA A 15 33.84 41.80 11.23
N ARG A 16 34.63 42.04 10.18
CA ARG A 16 34.57 41.27 8.92
C ARG A 16 34.88 39.80 9.14
N TYR A 17 35.93 39.50 9.90
CA TYR A 17 36.30 38.12 10.20
C TYR A 17 35.21 37.36 10.99
N ARG A 18 34.50 38.05 11.90
CA ARG A 18 33.35 37.46 12.60
C ARG A 18 32.18 37.18 11.67
N ALA A 19 31.85 38.11 10.77
CA ALA A 19 30.79 37.95 9.79
C ALA A 19 31.06 36.79 8.82
N GLU A 20 32.28 36.68 8.30
CA GLU A 20 32.69 35.58 7.41
C GLU A 20 32.63 34.22 8.13
N ARG A 21 33.09 34.16 9.39
CA ARG A 21 33.01 32.94 10.18
C ARG A 21 31.57 32.51 10.46
N ASP A 22 30.68 33.46 10.74
CA ASP A 22 29.28 33.16 11.01
C ASP A 22 28.52 32.76 9.74
N GLN A 23 28.87 33.35 8.58
CA GLN A 23 28.39 32.91 7.27
C GLN A 23 28.84 31.48 6.95
N ALA A 24 30.12 31.16 7.16
CA ALA A 24 30.65 29.81 6.97
C ALA A 24 29.98 28.77 7.90
N ARG A 25 29.64 29.17 9.13
CA ARG A 25 28.88 28.31 10.06
C ARG A 25 27.45 28.06 9.60
N GLN A 26 26.77 29.08 9.07
CA GLN A 26 25.42 28.93 8.50
C GLN A 26 25.42 28.04 7.27
N GLU A 27 26.43 28.16 6.41
CA GLU A 27 26.59 27.32 5.23
C GLU A 27 26.90 25.86 5.60
N LEU A 28 27.78 25.63 6.59
CA LEU A 28 28.05 24.30 7.13
C LEU A 28 26.80 23.68 7.76
N ALA A 29 25.97 24.48 8.44
CA ALA A 29 24.70 24.01 9.00
C ALA A 29 23.72 23.59 7.89
N ARG A 30 23.60 24.39 6.81
CA ARG A 30 22.79 24.05 5.62
C ARG A 30 23.28 22.77 4.94
N LEU A 31 24.59 22.58 4.82
CA LEU A 31 25.17 21.37 4.21
C LEU A 31 24.95 20.12 5.08
N LYS A 32 25.02 20.25 6.42
CA LYS A 32 24.71 19.16 7.35
C LYS A 32 23.23 18.78 7.36
N ASP A 33 22.34 19.75 7.14
CA ASP A 33 20.89 19.50 7.02
C ASP A 33 20.58 18.73 5.73
N ARG A 34 21.20 19.15 4.60
CA ARG A 34 21.11 18.44 3.31
C ARG A 34 21.62 17.01 3.34
N SER A 35 22.58 16.70 4.21
CA SER A 35 23.14 15.36 4.39
C SER A 35 22.29 14.46 5.29
N ARG A 36 21.30 14.99 6.02
CA ARG A 36 20.37 14.19 6.84
C ARG A 36 19.17 13.68 6.05
N ASP A 37 18.81 14.33 4.94
CA ASP A 37 17.67 13.95 4.09
C ASP A 37 17.98 12.87 3.04
N THR A 38 19.22 12.37 2.96
CA THR A 38 19.63 11.40 1.93
C THR A 38 19.99 10.02 2.48
N THR A 39 19.71 9.74 3.76
CA THR A 39 19.68 8.35 4.23
C THR A 39 18.29 7.79 3.97
N MET A 40 17.91 7.68 2.69
CA MET A 40 16.93 6.67 2.31
C MET A 40 17.49 5.35 2.82
N SER A 41 16.79 4.74 3.78
CA SER A 41 17.14 3.42 4.23
C SER A 41 17.10 2.50 3.01
N ALA A 42 17.96 1.48 2.97
CA ALA A 42 17.82 0.42 1.96
C ALA A 42 16.39 -0.16 1.97
N TYR A 43 15.67 -0.04 3.10
CA TYR A 43 14.25 -0.36 3.23
C TYR A 43 13.32 0.54 2.38
N ASP A 44 13.58 1.84 2.30
CA ASP A 44 12.75 2.82 1.57
C ASP A 44 12.91 2.71 0.05
N LEU A 45 13.96 2.02 -0.39
CA LEU A 45 14.22 1.72 -1.81
C LEU A 45 13.52 0.44 -2.28
N LEU A 46 12.90 -0.33 -1.36
CA LEU A 46 12.20 -1.56 -1.73
C LEU A 46 10.79 -1.23 -2.26
N PRO A 47 10.30 -1.99 -3.25
CA PRO A 47 8.89 -1.99 -3.64
C PRO A 47 7.97 -2.18 -2.42
N GLU A 48 6.76 -1.61 -2.43
CA GLU A 48 5.84 -1.72 -1.29
C GLU A 48 5.53 -3.18 -0.94
N GLU A 49 5.37 -4.05 -1.93
CA GLU A 49 5.15 -5.50 -1.72
C GLU A 49 6.26 -6.14 -0.86
N GLU A 50 7.52 -5.79 -1.13
CA GLU A 50 8.66 -6.30 -0.36
C GLU A 50 8.73 -5.68 1.04
N ARG A 51 8.32 -4.41 1.18
CA ARG A 51 8.21 -3.75 2.49
C ARG A 51 7.11 -4.38 3.34
N GLU A 52 5.97 -4.71 2.76
CA GLU A 52 4.86 -5.41 3.42
C GLU A 52 5.26 -6.82 3.82
N ALA A 53 5.90 -7.58 2.93
CA ALA A 53 6.43 -8.90 3.25
C ALA A 53 7.39 -8.83 4.45
N LEU A 54 8.29 -7.84 4.50
CA LEU A 54 9.20 -7.63 5.62
C LEU A 54 8.47 -7.23 6.91
N ARG A 55 7.43 -6.39 6.84
CA ARG A 55 6.59 -6.05 8.02
C ARG A 55 5.88 -7.29 8.54
N TRP A 56 5.30 -8.10 7.64
CA TRP A 56 4.64 -9.34 7.99
C TRP A 56 5.60 -10.32 8.68
N VAL A 57 6.79 -10.54 8.10
CA VAL A 57 7.83 -11.40 8.68
C VAL A 57 8.24 -10.93 10.07
N ARG A 58 8.43 -9.62 10.27
CA ARG A 58 8.76 -9.07 11.61
C ARG A 58 7.62 -9.23 12.60
N GLY A 59 6.37 -9.05 12.17
CA GLY A 59 5.18 -9.23 13.01
C GLY A 59 5.01 -10.67 13.50
N HIS A 60 5.49 -11.65 12.74
CA HIS A 60 5.42 -13.08 13.05
C HIS A 60 6.69 -13.61 13.71
N GLY A 61 7.41 -12.78 14.48
CA GLY A 61 8.60 -13.24 15.24
C GLY A 61 9.90 -13.32 14.42
N GLY A 62 9.88 -12.86 13.16
CA GLY A 62 11.04 -12.83 12.28
C GLY A 62 11.11 -14.01 11.31
N LEU A 63 12.10 -13.95 10.41
CA LEU A 63 12.22 -14.89 9.29
C LEU A 63 12.40 -16.35 9.74
N ASP A 64 13.05 -16.58 10.87
CA ASP A 64 13.29 -17.92 11.39
C ASP A 64 12.02 -18.58 11.95
N GLU A 65 11.11 -17.80 12.54
CA GLU A 65 9.82 -18.28 13.03
C GLU A 65 8.90 -18.58 11.84
N VAL A 66 8.77 -17.63 10.90
CA VAL A 66 8.04 -17.81 9.64
C VAL A 66 8.52 -19.05 8.87
N ARG A 67 9.83 -19.24 8.76
CA ARG A 67 10.40 -20.41 8.08
C ARG A 67 10.03 -21.71 8.79
N ARG A 68 10.00 -21.70 10.12
CA ARG A 68 9.61 -22.86 10.92
C ARG A 68 8.14 -23.20 10.69
N ASP A 69 7.26 -22.20 10.78
CA ASP A 69 5.82 -22.39 10.58
C ASP A 69 5.50 -22.85 9.16
N PHE A 70 6.15 -22.25 8.15
CA PHE A 70 6.03 -22.67 6.77
C PHE A 70 6.52 -24.11 6.57
N GLN A 71 7.67 -24.46 7.18
CA GLN A 71 8.21 -25.81 7.10
C GLN A 71 7.29 -26.82 7.79
N ASP A 72 6.71 -26.49 8.95
CA ASP A 72 5.76 -27.36 9.65
C ASP A 72 4.47 -27.57 8.84
N ALA A 73 3.92 -26.50 8.26
CA ALA A 73 2.76 -26.59 7.37
C ALA A 73 3.07 -27.42 6.11
N TYR A 74 4.23 -27.19 5.49
CA TYR A 74 4.70 -27.96 4.35
C TYR A 74 4.91 -29.43 4.71
N ASN A 75 5.53 -29.73 5.87
CA ASN A 75 5.73 -31.10 6.35
C ASN A 75 4.38 -31.81 6.54
N ARG A 76 3.38 -31.17 7.17
CA ARG A 76 2.03 -31.74 7.32
C ARG A 76 1.38 -32.01 5.96
N ARG A 77 1.50 -31.07 5.02
CA ARG A 77 1.04 -31.26 3.63
C ARG A 77 1.73 -32.45 2.98
N SER A 78 3.05 -32.52 3.05
CA SER A 78 3.86 -33.60 2.46
C SER A 78 3.52 -34.95 3.06
N GLU A 79 3.36 -35.06 4.37
CA GLU A 79 2.97 -36.28 5.06
C GLU A 79 1.57 -36.75 4.62
N LEU A 80 0.60 -35.82 4.54
CA LEU A 80 -0.74 -36.13 4.07
C LEU A 80 -0.74 -36.59 2.61
N CYS A 81 -0.10 -35.84 1.71
CA CYS A 81 0.01 -36.19 0.30
C CYS A 81 0.71 -37.56 0.12
N ALA A 82 1.79 -37.83 0.85
CA ALA A 82 2.46 -39.13 0.83
C ALA A 82 1.55 -40.27 1.31
N ALA A 83 0.75 -40.05 2.37
CA ALA A 83 -0.22 -41.02 2.86
C ALA A 83 -1.35 -41.32 1.86
N LEU A 84 -1.67 -40.35 1.00
CA LEU A 84 -2.67 -40.50 -0.07
C LEU A 84 -2.09 -41.01 -1.39
N GLY A 85 -0.76 -41.05 -1.52
CA GLY A 85 -0.08 -41.39 -2.78
C GLY A 85 -0.16 -40.27 -3.82
N ILE A 86 -0.29 -39.03 -3.37
CA ILE A 86 -0.46 -37.82 -4.20
C ILE A 86 0.82 -36.99 -4.11
N ASP A 87 1.19 -36.34 -5.21
CA ASP A 87 2.36 -35.46 -5.25
C ASP A 87 2.08 -34.18 -4.43
N PRO A 88 2.89 -33.89 -3.39
CA PRO A 88 2.68 -32.72 -2.57
C PRO A 88 2.84 -31.39 -3.31
N ASP A 89 3.60 -31.32 -4.41
CA ASP A 89 3.85 -30.04 -5.09
C ASP A 89 2.74 -29.65 -6.07
N THR A 90 1.98 -30.63 -6.57
CA THR A 90 0.96 -30.41 -7.62
C THR A 90 -0.46 -30.82 -7.21
N GLY A 91 -0.62 -31.61 -6.14
CA GLY A 91 -1.86 -32.31 -5.85
C GLY A 91 -2.55 -31.92 -4.54
N TRP A 92 -2.40 -30.68 -4.03
CA TRP A 92 -3.11 -30.31 -2.79
C TRP A 92 -4.64 -30.36 -2.93
N SER A 93 -5.18 -29.83 -4.03
CA SER A 93 -6.61 -29.94 -4.34
C SER A 93 -7.07 -31.38 -4.51
N ASP A 94 -6.25 -32.23 -5.15
CA ASP A 94 -6.52 -33.66 -5.32
C ASP A 94 -6.45 -34.41 -3.99
N ALA A 95 -5.53 -34.02 -3.10
CA ALA A 95 -5.39 -34.56 -1.75
C ALA A 95 -6.61 -34.24 -0.90
N MET A 96 -7.12 -33.00 -0.98
CA MET A 96 -8.36 -32.61 -0.33
C MET A 96 -9.58 -33.34 -0.92
N ALA A 97 -9.66 -33.48 -2.25
CA ALA A 97 -10.74 -34.22 -2.90
C ALA A 97 -10.72 -35.72 -2.57
N GLU A 98 -9.55 -36.33 -2.50
CA GLU A 98 -9.39 -37.73 -2.10
C GLU A 98 -9.68 -37.92 -0.60
N LEU A 99 -9.31 -36.96 0.24
CA LEU A 99 -9.75 -36.92 1.64
C LEU A 99 -11.27 -36.86 1.73
N ASP A 100 -11.91 -35.93 1.03
CA ASP A 100 -13.37 -35.80 1.00
C ASP A 100 -14.02 -37.12 0.58
N ARG A 101 -13.50 -37.77 -0.48
CA ARG A 101 -14.00 -39.08 -0.95
C ARG A 101 -13.80 -40.19 0.08
N ARG A 102 -12.70 -40.20 0.83
CA ARG A 102 -12.41 -41.21 1.88
C ARG A 102 -13.20 -40.97 3.15
N LEU A 103 -13.43 -39.70 3.50
CA LEU A 103 -14.25 -39.26 4.62
C LEU A 103 -15.73 -39.49 4.34
N MET A 104 -16.14 -39.42 3.06
CA MET A 104 -17.50 -39.61 2.58
C MET A 104 -17.59 -40.68 1.47
N PRO A 105 -17.47 -41.98 1.79
CA PRO A 105 -17.65 -43.06 0.82
C PRO A 105 -19.06 -43.07 0.20
N GLU A 106 -19.18 -43.52 -1.05
CA GLU A 106 -20.48 -43.81 -1.68
C GLU A 106 -21.34 -44.71 -0.77
N GLY A 107 -22.61 -44.34 -0.54
CA GLY A 107 -23.51 -45.04 0.38
C GLY A 107 -23.43 -44.59 1.85
N MET A 108 -22.60 -43.59 2.16
CA MET A 108 -22.60 -42.89 3.46
C MET A 108 -23.25 -41.50 3.37
N GLU A 109 -24.27 -41.31 2.55
CA GLU A 109 -24.97 -40.02 2.46
C GLU A 109 -25.59 -39.58 3.80
N TRP A 110 -25.88 -40.55 4.70
CA TRP A 110 -26.30 -40.28 6.08
C TRP A 110 -25.24 -39.54 6.92
N LEU A 111 -23.96 -39.62 6.54
CA LEU A 111 -22.91 -38.82 7.14
C LEU A 111 -23.07 -37.34 6.78
N VAL A 112 -23.64 -36.96 5.63
CA VAL A 112 -23.91 -35.55 5.30
C VAL A 112 -24.97 -34.95 6.23
N GLU A 113 -25.96 -35.75 6.63
CA GLU A 113 -26.98 -35.35 7.60
C GLU A 113 -26.44 -35.28 9.03
N SER A 114 -25.47 -36.15 9.35
CA SER A 114 -24.89 -36.28 10.69
C SER A 114 -23.58 -35.48 10.87
N TRP A 115 -23.06 -34.89 9.80
CA TRP A 115 -21.80 -34.13 9.82
C TRP A 115 -21.96 -32.90 10.72
N PRO A 116 -20.93 -32.56 11.52
CA PRO A 116 -20.95 -31.33 12.31
C PRO A 116 -21.21 -30.10 11.46
N ARG A 117 -22.06 -29.21 11.96
CA ARG A 117 -22.42 -27.95 11.29
C ARG A 117 -22.23 -26.77 12.22
N PHE A 118 -21.85 -25.65 11.64
CA PHE A 118 -21.88 -24.36 12.31
C PHE A 118 -23.33 -23.92 12.59
N GLU A 119 -23.48 -22.91 13.43
CA GLU A 119 -24.76 -22.30 13.80
C GLU A 119 -25.56 -21.77 12.59
N ASP A 120 -24.87 -21.43 11.50
CA ASP A 120 -25.45 -21.01 10.21
C ASP A 120 -25.94 -22.18 9.34
N GLY A 121 -25.59 -23.42 9.71
CA GLY A 121 -25.94 -24.64 9.00
C GLY A 121 -24.90 -25.14 7.99
N GLU A 122 -23.82 -24.38 7.74
CA GLU A 122 -22.71 -24.83 6.89
C GLU A 122 -21.97 -26.02 7.55
N PRO A 123 -21.52 -27.01 6.77
CA PRO A 123 -20.74 -28.12 7.30
C PRO A 123 -19.34 -27.67 7.74
N VAL A 124 -18.91 -28.13 8.90
CA VAL A 124 -17.57 -27.86 9.44
C VAL A 124 -16.51 -28.57 8.60
N ARG A 125 -15.44 -27.87 8.22
CA ARG A 125 -14.31 -28.43 7.46
C ARG A 125 -13.08 -28.56 8.34
N PHE A 126 -12.15 -29.41 7.91
CA PHE A 126 -10.81 -29.41 8.51
C PHE A 126 -10.16 -28.06 8.30
N LEU A 127 -9.44 -27.61 9.32
CA LEU A 127 -8.80 -26.33 9.44
C LEU A 127 -9.72 -25.13 9.68
N ASP A 128 -11.05 -25.31 9.68
CA ASP A 128 -11.94 -24.22 10.11
C ASP A 128 -11.71 -23.89 11.59
N ASP A 129 -11.80 -22.61 11.93
CA ASP A 129 -11.82 -22.18 13.33
C ASP A 129 -13.21 -22.34 13.94
N PHE A 130 -13.23 -22.75 15.21
CA PHE A 130 -14.43 -22.87 16.02
C PHE A 130 -14.20 -22.39 17.45
N GLU A 131 -15.23 -21.81 18.03
CA GLU A 131 -15.23 -21.40 19.42
C GLU A 131 -15.93 -22.45 20.30
N ARG A 132 -15.33 -22.75 21.45
CA ARG A 132 -16.02 -23.47 22.50
C ARG A 132 -15.56 -23.02 23.88
N TYR A 133 -16.53 -22.62 24.71
CA TYR A 133 -16.30 -22.07 26.06
C TYR A 133 -15.35 -20.87 26.09
N GLY A 134 -15.36 -20.03 25.04
CA GLY A 134 -14.47 -18.87 24.92
C GLY A 134 -13.06 -19.17 24.37
N ASP A 135 -12.75 -20.43 24.06
CA ASP A 135 -11.49 -20.80 23.41
C ASP A 135 -11.69 -21.00 21.89
N GLU A 136 -10.90 -20.28 21.10
CA GLU A 136 -10.77 -20.50 19.65
C GLU A 136 -9.89 -21.72 19.36
N ASN A 137 -10.31 -22.57 18.44
CA ASN A 137 -9.66 -23.81 18.10
C ASN A 137 -9.80 -24.08 16.60
N CYS A 138 -8.77 -24.63 15.98
CA CYS A 138 -8.80 -25.04 14.58
C CYS A 138 -9.17 -26.53 14.47
N VAL A 139 -10.11 -26.92 13.61
CA VAL A 139 -10.57 -28.30 13.45
C VAL A 139 -9.46 -29.17 12.85
N SER A 140 -8.90 -30.07 13.66
CA SER A 140 -7.88 -31.03 13.22
C SER A 140 -8.34 -32.49 13.32
N VAL A 141 -9.39 -32.76 14.10
CA VAL A 141 -9.96 -34.10 14.27
C VAL A 141 -11.48 -34.01 14.36
N VAL A 142 -12.19 -34.85 13.60
CA VAL A 142 -13.63 -35.07 13.70
C VAL A 142 -13.90 -36.52 14.08
N ILE A 143 -14.67 -36.75 15.14
CA ILE A 143 -15.12 -38.08 15.57
C ILE A 143 -16.64 -38.08 15.56
N MET A 144 -17.26 -39.08 14.94
CA MET A 144 -18.72 -39.27 14.95
C MET A 144 -19.07 -40.53 15.72
N TYR A 145 -20.11 -40.44 16.55
CA TYR A 145 -20.61 -41.56 17.33
C TYR A 145 -21.92 -42.07 16.74
N SER A 146 -22.21 -43.35 16.99
CA SER A 146 -23.40 -44.04 16.43
C SER A 146 -24.74 -43.48 16.91
N ASP A 147 -24.75 -42.75 18.03
CA ASP A 147 -25.95 -42.08 18.55
C ASP A 147 -26.22 -40.72 17.86
N GLY A 148 -25.34 -40.29 16.95
CA GLY A 148 -25.41 -39.02 16.24
C GLY A 148 -24.74 -37.86 16.98
N SER A 149 -24.12 -38.11 18.13
CA SER A 149 -23.20 -37.16 18.75
C SER A 149 -21.86 -37.13 17.99
N PHE A 150 -21.07 -36.08 18.20
CA PHE A 150 -19.77 -35.94 17.54
C PHE A 150 -18.74 -35.30 18.46
N ALA A 151 -17.46 -35.29 18.09
CA ALA A 151 -16.44 -34.53 18.77
C ALA A 151 -15.50 -33.83 17.78
N LEU A 152 -15.15 -32.58 18.08
CA LEU A 152 -14.12 -31.82 17.37
C LEU A 152 -12.90 -31.68 18.29
N ASN A 153 -11.72 -32.07 17.83
CA ASN A 153 -10.49 -32.08 18.63
C ASN A 153 -10.69 -32.73 20.02
N LEU A 154 -11.38 -33.87 20.06
CA LEU A 154 -11.76 -34.62 21.27
C LEU A 154 -12.78 -33.91 22.20
N ARG A 155 -13.36 -32.78 21.78
CA ARG A 155 -14.41 -32.07 22.52
C ARG A 155 -15.79 -32.53 22.04
N ALA A 156 -16.55 -33.20 22.90
CA ALA A 156 -17.82 -33.86 22.55
C ALA A 156 -19.01 -32.89 22.45
N TYR A 157 -19.84 -33.05 21.43
CA TYR A 157 -21.06 -32.31 21.12
C TYR A 157 -22.22 -33.29 21.06
N SER A 158 -23.38 -32.87 21.55
CA SER A 158 -24.60 -33.67 21.56
C SER A 158 -25.17 -33.81 20.15
N LYS A 159 -26.01 -34.82 19.93
CA LYS A 159 -26.73 -34.98 18.65
C LYS A 159 -27.51 -33.72 18.31
N GLY A 160 -27.21 -33.14 17.15
CA GLY A 160 -27.88 -31.95 16.63
C GLY A 160 -27.38 -30.62 17.24
N GLU A 161 -26.41 -30.65 18.15
CA GLU A 161 -25.71 -29.46 18.60
C GLU A 161 -24.95 -28.81 17.42
N ARG A 162 -24.85 -27.47 17.43
CA ARG A 162 -24.11 -26.71 16.42
C ARG A 162 -22.82 -26.20 17.02
N VAL A 163 -21.80 -26.12 16.17
CA VAL A 163 -20.49 -25.56 16.50
C VAL A 163 -20.59 -24.05 16.35
N ASN A 164 -19.98 -23.28 17.25
CA ASN A 164 -19.95 -21.82 17.10
C ASN A 164 -18.75 -21.44 16.23
N ARG A 165 -18.93 -20.54 15.27
CA ARG A 165 -17.81 -19.86 14.61
C ARG A 165 -17.27 -18.78 15.57
N PRO A 166 -15.95 -18.55 15.64
CA PRO A 166 -15.43 -17.47 16.46
C PRO A 166 -15.99 -16.13 15.97
N ALA A 167 -16.44 -15.30 16.91
CA ALA A 167 -16.83 -13.94 16.61
C ALA A 167 -15.56 -13.08 16.45
N HIS A 168 -14.97 -13.07 15.26
CA HIS A 168 -13.89 -12.14 14.96
C HIS A 168 -14.48 -10.73 14.79
N GLU A 169 -14.44 -9.94 15.86
CA GLU A 169 -14.77 -8.52 15.80
C GLU A 169 -13.64 -7.75 15.10
N MET A 170 -13.93 -7.22 13.93
CA MET A 170 -13.04 -6.34 13.18
C MET A 170 -13.72 -5.00 12.98
N VAL A 171 -12.97 -3.92 13.13
CA VAL A 171 -13.43 -2.56 12.85
C VAL A 171 -12.60 -1.97 11.73
N ASP A 172 -13.24 -1.20 10.86
CA ASP A 172 -12.56 -0.46 9.79
C ASP A 172 -11.80 0.74 10.36
N VAL A 173 -11.11 1.50 9.50
CA VAL A 173 -10.35 2.70 9.94
C VAL A 173 -11.23 3.81 10.56
N ASN A 174 -12.54 3.75 10.33
CA ASN A 174 -13.51 4.70 10.88
C ASN A 174 -14.12 4.19 12.21
N ALA A 175 -13.61 3.09 12.74
CA ALA A 175 -14.15 2.35 13.89
C ALA A 175 -15.56 1.77 13.65
N ASP A 176 -15.96 1.59 12.39
CA ASP A 176 -17.21 0.93 12.02
C ASP A 176 -16.98 -0.59 11.96
N ALA A 177 -17.86 -1.38 12.56
CA ALA A 177 -17.73 -2.85 12.57
C ALA A 177 -17.81 -3.43 11.15
N VAL A 178 -16.84 -4.24 10.77
CA VAL A 178 -16.77 -4.97 9.51
C VAL A 178 -17.36 -6.37 9.70
N ARG A 179 -18.25 -6.76 8.80
CA ARG A 179 -18.94 -8.06 8.80
C ARG A 179 -18.77 -8.76 7.46
N VAL A 180 -18.93 -10.09 7.48
CA VAL A 180 -19.11 -10.87 6.26
C VAL A 180 -20.34 -10.36 5.50
N GLY A 181 -20.17 -10.13 4.20
CA GLY A 181 -21.14 -9.53 3.29
C GLY A 181 -20.98 -8.02 3.09
N ASP A 182 -20.17 -7.34 3.92
CA ASP A 182 -19.97 -5.89 3.78
C ASP A 182 -19.18 -5.55 2.52
N LYS A 183 -19.47 -4.37 1.96
CA LYS A 183 -18.70 -3.78 0.87
C LYS A 183 -17.68 -2.82 1.43
N VAL A 184 -16.41 -3.08 1.14
CA VAL A 184 -15.29 -2.30 1.68
C VAL A 184 -14.31 -1.89 0.59
N TYR A 185 -13.48 -0.91 0.90
CA TYR A 185 -12.45 -0.37 0.03
C TYR A 185 -11.10 -0.41 0.74
N ASP A 186 -10.03 -0.50 -0.05
CA ASP A 186 -8.67 -0.31 0.42
C ASP A 186 -8.35 1.19 0.54
N VAL A 187 -8.03 1.65 1.75
CA VAL A 187 -7.71 3.07 2.02
C VAL A 187 -6.41 3.54 1.39
N ASP A 188 -5.49 2.62 1.08
CA ASP A 188 -4.18 2.97 0.53
C ASP A 188 -4.21 3.10 -0.99
N THR A 189 -4.94 2.20 -1.65
CA THR A 189 -5.01 2.15 -3.12
C THR A 189 -6.27 2.81 -3.66
N GLY A 190 -7.33 2.91 -2.87
CA GLY A 190 -8.64 3.32 -3.35
C GLY A 190 -9.42 2.21 -4.07
N GLU A 191 -8.87 1.00 -4.16
CA GLU A 191 -9.50 -0.09 -4.89
C GLU A 191 -10.73 -0.64 -4.14
N GLY A 192 -11.69 -1.15 -4.92
CA GLY A 192 -12.96 -1.70 -4.45
C GLY A 192 -14.15 -1.29 -5.33
N PRO A 193 -15.39 -1.52 -4.87
CA PRO A 193 -15.73 -2.19 -3.62
C PRO A 193 -15.42 -3.69 -3.69
N TYR A 194 -14.87 -4.23 -2.60
CA TYR A 194 -14.74 -5.66 -2.38
C TYR A 194 -15.82 -6.17 -1.43
N GLU A 195 -16.28 -7.40 -1.63
CA GLU A 195 -17.20 -8.06 -0.70
C GLU A 195 -16.39 -8.89 0.31
N VAL A 196 -16.59 -8.62 1.61
CA VAL A 196 -15.99 -9.42 2.69
C VAL A 196 -16.67 -10.79 2.70
N TYR A 197 -15.95 -11.88 2.47
CA TYR A 197 -16.55 -13.23 2.52
C TYR A 197 -16.12 -14.02 3.75
N GLU A 198 -15.03 -13.63 4.42
CA GLU A 198 -14.53 -14.28 5.62
C GLU A 198 -13.72 -13.28 6.46
N ILE A 199 -13.78 -13.44 7.78
CA ILE A 199 -12.93 -12.73 8.74
C ILE A 199 -12.31 -13.81 9.61
N SER A 200 -10.99 -13.89 9.63
CA SER A 200 -10.22 -14.84 10.45
C SER A 200 -8.87 -14.21 10.75
N ASP A 201 -8.28 -14.54 11.91
CA ASP A 201 -6.95 -14.05 12.33
C ASP A 201 -6.77 -12.52 12.25
N GLY A 202 -7.85 -11.76 12.49
CA GLY A 202 -7.83 -10.30 12.43
C GLY A 202 -7.60 -9.73 11.03
N VAL A 203 -7.89 -10.49 9.98
CA VAL A 203 -7.89 -10.04 8.57
C VAL A 203 -9.23 -10.30 7.90
N ALA A 204 -9.61 -9.42 6.98
CA ALA A 204 -10.75 -9.64 6.08
C ALA A 204 -10.25 -10.35 4.82
N TYR A 205 -10.91 -11.43 4.44
CA TYR A 205 -10.78 -12.01 3.12
C TYR A 205 -11.88 -11.48 2.21
N LEU A 206 -11.46 -11.04 1.04
CA LEU A 206 -12.23 -10.19 0.16
C LEU A 206 -12.38 -10.84 -1.22
N ARG A 207 -13.58 -10.71 -1.79
CA ARG A 207 -13.90 -11.15 -3.14
C ARG A 207 -13.99 -9.92 -4.05
N GLY A 208 -13.15 -9.89 -5.08
CA GLY A 208 -13.01 -8.78 -6.06
C GLY A 208 -12.86 -9.24 -7.51
N ASN A 209 -12.29 -8.36 -8.35
CA ASN A 209 -12.16 -8.49 -9.81
C ASN A 209 -11.11 -9.54 -10.25
N ASP A 210 -11.35 -10.81 -9.96
CA ASP A 210 -10.64 -12.02 -10.44
C ASP A 210 -9.61 -12.66 -9.50
N THR A 211 -9.12 -11.98 -8.45
CA THR A 211 -8.21 -12.60 -7.46
C THR A 211 -8.71 -12.37 -6.02
N PRO A 212 -8.80 -13.41 -5.17
CA PRO A 212 -9.03 -13.23 -3.75
C PRO A 212 -7.91 -12.39 -3.15
N CYS A 213 -8.26 -11.32 -2.45
CA CYS A 213 -7.31 -10.53 -1.68
C CYS A 213 -7.69 -10.55 -0.21
N TYR A 214 -6.78 -10.15 0.67
CA TYR A 214 -7.05 -9.98 2.08
C TYR A 214 -6.56 -8.61 2.52
N LEU A 215 -7.31 -7.95 3.39
CA LEU A 215 -6.95 -6.65 3.95
C LEU A 215 -6.96 -6.71 5.47
N ARG A 216 -6.08 -5.92 6.08
CA ARG A 216 -6.08 -5.68 7.53
C ARG A 216 -7.11 -4.61 7.89
N PRO A 217 -7.63 -4.61 9.13
CA PRO A 217 -8.58 -3.61 9.61
C PRO A 217 -8.13 -2.16 9.34
N GLU A 218 -6.84 -1.90 9.53
CA GLU A 218 -6.17 -0.60 9.29
C GLU A 218 -6.17 -0.14 7.82
N ARG A 219 -6.49 -1.05 6.88
CA ARG A 219 -6.52 -0.78 5.45
C ARG A 219 -7.94 -0.80 4.87
N ILE A 220 -8.95 -1.07 5.70
CA ILE A 220 -10.33 -1.26 5.27
C ILE A 220 -11.14 -0.03 5.64
N THR A 221 -12.02 0.40 4.74
CA THR A 221 -13.06 1.39 5.02
C THR A 221 -14.36 1.02 4.32
N HIS A 222 -15.50 1.28 4.94
CA HIS A 222 -16.81 1.19 4.26
C HIS A 222 -17.06 2.37 3.31
N ARG A 223 -16.26 3.43 3.40
CA ARG A 223 -16.44 4.67 2.62
C ARG A 223 -15.56 4.64 1.39
N ALA A 224 -16.16 4.85 0.21
CA ALA A 224 -15.40 4.97 -1.03
C ALA A 224 -14.36 6.11 -0.91
N PRO A 225 -13.06 5.84 -1.12
CA PRO A 225 -12.04 6.87 -1.07
C PRO A 225 -12.22 7.90 -2.19
N VAL A 226 -11.93 9.16 -1.90
CA VAL A 226 -11.96 10.24 -2.89
C VAL A 226 -10.63 10.26 -3.62
N LEU A 227 -10.63 9.92 -4.91
CA LEU A 227 -9.40 9.84 -5.70
C LEU A 227 -8.96 11.21 -6.23
N ALA A 228 -7.67 11.48 -6.12
CA ALA A 228 -6.99 12.59 -6.78
C ALA A 228 -6.88 12.34 -8.30
N ALA A 229 -6.45 13.35 -9.06
CA ALA A 229 -6.23 13.26 -10.50
C ALA A 229 -5.11 12.28 -10.89
N ASP A 230 -4.19 11.98 -9.97
CA ASP A 230 -3.14 10.97 -10.14
C ASP A 230 -3.62 9.54 -9.83
N GLY A 231 -4.91 9.37 -9.50
CA GLY A 231 -5.53 8.09 -9.19
C GLY A 231 -5.28 7.58 -7.77
N ARG A 232 -4.55 8.33 -6.93
CA ARG A 232 -4.31 7.96 -5.52
C ARG A 232 -5.42 8.54 -4.62
N PRO A 233 -5.78 7.87 -3.52
CA PRO A 233 -6.79 8.37 -2.59
C PRO A 233 -6.28 9.58 -1.80
N LEU A 234 -7.14 10.59 -1.68
CA LEU A 234 -6.91 11.75 -0.82
C LEU A 234 -7.08 11.40 0.67
N ARG A 235 -6.36 12.11 1.54
CA ARG A 235 -6.36 11.95 3.00
C ARG A 235 -6.44 13.30 3.71
N GLU A 236 -7.23 13.35 4.79
CA GLU A 236 -7.28 14.52 5.65
C GLU A 236 -5.91 14.84 6.26
N GLY A 237 -5.54 16.12 6.26
CA GLY A 237 -4.27 16.64 6.74
C GLY A 237 -3.11 16.53 5.75
N GLU A 238 -3.29 15.89 4.59
CA GLU A 238 -2.21 15.75 3.61
C GLU A 238 -1.98 17.03 2.80
N THR A 239 -0.80 17.12 2.19
CA THR A 239 -0.44 18.23 1.29
C THR A 239 -0.63 17.83 -0.16
N VAL A 240 -1.42 18.62 -0.89
CA VAL A 240 -1.68 18.42 -2.32
C VAL A 240 -1.47 19.69 -3.12
N TRP A 241 -1.43 19.54 -4.45
CA TRP A 241 -1.40 20.63 -5.42
C TRP A 241 -2.61 20.52 -6.32
N ASP A 242 -3.15 21.65 -6.75
CA ASP A 242 -4.16 21.57 -7.82
C ASP A 242 -3.52 21.14 -9.14
N THR A 243 -4.33 20.64 -10.06
CA THR A 243 -3.90 20.21 -11.41
C THR A 243 -3.29 21.34 -12.26
N LYS A 244 -3.36 22.60 -11.80
CA LYS A 244 -2.74 23.76 -12.46
C LYS A 244 -1.39 24.14 -11.85
N GLY A 245 -0.94 23.42 -10.82
CA GLY A 245 0.33 23.67 -10.14
C GLY A 245 0.28 24.72 -9.03
N ASN A 246 -0.91 25.19 -8.63
CA ASN A 246 -1.06 26.03 -7.45
C ASN A 246 -1.10 25.17 -6.17
N GLY A 247 -0.76 25.81 -5.05
CA GLY A 247 -0.59 25.15 -3.75
C GLY A 247 0.77 25.50 -3.12
N PRO A 248 1.23 24.75 -2.11
CA PRO A 248 0.57 23.57 -1.52
C PRO A 248 -0.74 23.91 -0.80
N TYR A 249 -1.71 23.01 -0.88
CA TYR A 249 -2.95 23.02 -0.11
C TYR A 249 -2.94 21.89 0.92
N ILE A 250 -3.62 22.09 2.05
CA ILE A 250 -3.81 21.05 3.06
C ILE A 250 -5.28 20.62 2.99
N ILE A 251 -5.54 19.33 2.79
CA ILE A 251 -6.91 18.79 2.87
C ILE A 251 -7.38 18.88 4.33
N ASP A 252 -8.50 19.56 4.57
CA ASP A 252 -9.07 19.74 5.91
C ASP A 252 -10.14 18.70 6.22
N ALA A 253 -10.95 18.34 5.21
CA ALA A 253 -12.01 17.35 5.33
C ALA A 253 -12.29 16.67 3.98
N ILE A 254 -12.72 15.41 4.03
CA ILE A 254 -13.19 14.66 2.86
C ILE A 254 -14.63 14.21 3.10
N GLU A 255 -15.53 14.64 2.21
CA GLU A 255 -16.95 14.29 2.28
C GLU A 255 -17.26 13.10 1.36
N GLY A 256 -18.23 12.28 1.76
CA GLY A 256 -18.53 10.98 1.14
C GLY A 256 -19.09 11.04 -0.29
N ASP A 257 -19.26 12.23 -0.86
CA ASP A 257 -19.73 12.47 -2.22
C ASP A 257 -18.60 12.82 -3.22
N GLY A 258 -17.33 12.70 -2.81
CA GLY A 258 -16.19 12.99 -3.67
C GLY A 258 -15.64 14.41 -3.52
N VAL A 259 -16.15 15.16 -2.55
CA VAL A 259 -15.73 16.54 -2.27
C VAL A 259 -14.60 16.55 -1.23
N ALA A 260 -13.55 17.31 -1.51
CA ALA A 260 -12.48 17.62 -0.58
C ALA A 260 -12.50 19.13 -0.26
N ARG A 261 -12.31 19.48 1.01
CA ARG A 261 -12.15 20.88 1.45
C ARG A 261 -10.71 21.16 1.79
N ILE A 262 -10.25 22.38 1.46
CA ILE A 262 -8.91 22.84 1.77
C ILE A 262 -8.95 23.72 3.01
N LYS A 263 -7.93 23.57 3.88
CA LYS A 263 -7.78 24.37 5.08
C LYS A 263 -7.73 25.87 4.79
N GLY A 264 -8.62 26.63 5.41
CA GLY A 264 -8.71 28.09 5.25
C GLY A 264 -9.45 28.55 4.00
N ASN A 265 -10.17 27.64 3.34
CA ASN A 265 -10.99 27.94 2.18
C ASN A 265 -12.33 27.18 2.28
N ASP A 266 -13.44 27.92 2.20
CA ASP A 266 -14.80 27.36 2.31
C ASP A 266 -15.37 26.88 0.96
N LEU A 267 -14.52 26.76 -0.07
CA LEU A 267 -14.92 26.24 -1.37
C LEU A 267 -14.83 24.70 -1.39
N ASP A 268 -15.84 24.09 -2.01
CA ASP A 268 -15.87 22.66 -2.29
C ASP A 268 -15.07 22.37 -3.57
N TYR A 269 -14.15 21.41 -3.49
CA TYR A 269 -13.32 20.95 -4.60
C TYR A 269 -13.56 19.47 -4.86
N PHE A 270 -13.39 19.02 -6.10
CA PHE A 270 -13.44 17.58 -6.39
C PHE A 270 -12.05 16.98 -6.21
N GLY A 271 -11.97 15.70 -5.83
CA GLY A 271 -10.68 15.00 -5.74
C GLY A 271 -9.85 15.12 -7.03
N ALA A 272 -10.51 15.02 -8.19
CA ALA A 272 -9.90 15.17 -9.51
C ALA A 272 -9.29 16.56 -9.80
N ASP A 273 -9.48 17.56 -8.93
CA ASP A 273 -8.81 18.85 -9.02
C ASP A 273 -7.40 18.84 -8.41
N PHE A 274 -7.03 17.78 -7.68
CA PHE A 274 -5.77 17.68 -6.93
C PHE A 274 -4.83 16.59 -7.42
N THR A 275 -3.56 16.72 -7.03
CA THR A 275 -2.46 15.78 -7.26
C THR A 275 -1.55 15.77 -6.04
N HIS A 276 -0.93 14.64 -5.72
CA HIS A 276 -0.01 14.49 -4.59
C HIS A 276 1.41 14.95 -4.90
N GLU A 277 1.70 15.28 -6.15
CA GLU A 277 2.97 15.82 -6.59
C GLU A 277 2.68 17.12 -7.32
N ARG A 278 3.47 18.17 -7.06
CA ARG A 278 3.30 19.44 -7.77
C ARG A 278 3.40 19.20 -9.26
N PRO A 279 2.35 19.47 -10.05
CA PRO A 279 2.44 19.38 -11.50
C PRO A 279 3.60 20.25 -11.99
N GLU A 280 4.42 19.69 -12.88
CA GLU A 280 5.50 20.44 -13.50
C GLU A 280 4.92 21.71 -14.13
N SER A 281 5.33 22.87 -13.63
CA SER A 281 4.85 24.13 -14.21
C SER A 281 5.45 24.30 -15.60
N TRP A 282 4.73 24.95 -16.51
CA TRP A 282 5.28 25.32 -17.82
C TRP A 282 6.60 26.09 -17.72
N GLY A 283 6.79 26.89 -16.67
CA GLY A 283 8.07 27.58 -16.45
C GLY A 283 9.23 26.63 -16.14
N GLN A 284 8.95 25.49 -15.51
CA GLN A 284 9.97 24.47 -15.25
C GLN A 284 10.30 23.68 -16.52
N LEU A 285 9.28 23.31 -17.31
CA LEU A 285 9.48 22.72 -18.64
C LEU A 285 10.26 23.66 -19.58
N GLU A 286 10.02 24.97 -19.50
CA GLU A 286 10.78 25.96 -20.25
C GLU A 286 12.24 26.06 -19.78
N GLU A 287 12.50 26.03 -18.46
CA GLU A 287 13.86 26.09 -17.94
C GLU A 287 14.64 24.80 -18.23
N ASP A 288 14.00 23.64 -18.16
CA ASP A 288 14.60 22.36 -18.54
C ASP A 288 14.92 22.35 -20.04
N ALA A 289 14.01 22.83 -20.89
CA ALA A 289 14.26 23.00 -22.31
C ALA A 289 15.43 23.97 -22.59
N ARG A 290 15.57 25.05 -21.81
CA ARG A 290 16.72 25.97 -21.89
C ARG A 290 18.00 25.32 -21.40
N SER A 291 17.96 24.50 -20.36
CA SER A 291 19.12 23.78 -19.84
C SER A 291 19.62 22.77 -20.87
N ILE A 292 18.72 21.96 -21.44
CA ILE A 292 19.03 21.01 -22.52
C ILE A 292 19.62 21.75 -23.72
N ALA A 293 19.01 22.87 -24.14
CA ALA A 293 19.54 23.69 -25.23
C ALA A 293 20.97 24.19 -24.92
N ARG A 294 21.23 24.60 -23.68
CA ARG A 294 22.55 25.05 -23.22
C ARG A 294 23.57 23.92 -23.22
N ASP A 295 23.19 22.73 -22.76
CA ASP A 295 24.06 21.56 -22.69
C ASP A 295 24.42 21.03 -24.09
N ILE A 296 23.47 21.06 -25.02
CA ILE A 296 23.72 20.76 -26.44
C ILE A 296 24.75 21.75 -27.00
N ALA A 297 24.53 23.05 -26.78
CA ALA A 297 25.45 24.09 -27.24
C ALA A 297 26.86 23.95 -26.62
N TRP A 298 26.95 23.53 -25.35
CA TRP A 298 28.22 23.37 -24.64
C TRP A 298 29.01 22.13 -25.08
N ASN A 299 28.33 21.00 -25.30
CA ASN A 299 28.98 19.72 -25.57
C ASN A 299 29.22 19.47 -27.06
N LEU A 300 28.33 19.96 -27.92
CA LEU A 300 28.40 19.75 -29.36
C LEU A 300 28.87 21.00 -30.11
N GLY A 301 28.77 22.19 -29.48
CA GLY A 301 28.96 23.49 -30.13
C GLY A 301 27.67 23.99 -30.77
N ASN A 302 27.69 25.20 -31.34
CA ASN A 302 26.61 25.69 -32.19
C ASN A 302 26.63 24.93 -33.52
N TRP A 303 26.14 23.69 -33.53
CA TRP A 303 25.81 23.01 -34.78
C TRP A 303 24.59 23.68 -35.38
N SER A 304 24.81 24.80 -36.06
CA SER A 304 23.88 25.25 -37.10
C SER A 304 23.81 24.10 -38.12
N PRO A 305 22.64 23.49 -38.37
CA PRO A 305 22.49 22.47 -39.39
C PRO A 305 22.57 23.13 -40.78
N SER A 306 23.76 23.56 -41.18
CA SER A 306 24.08 23.80 -42.58
C SER A 306 24.33 22.49 -43.33
N ASP A 307 24.49 21.38 -42.61
CA ASP A 307 24.79 20.05 -43.19
C ASP A 307 23.53 19.20 -43.43
N PHE A 308 22.35 19.69 -43.03
CA PHE A 308 21.06 19.15 -43.48
C PHE A 308 20.47 20.14 -44.47
N GLU A 309 20.57 19.80 -45.75
CA GLU A 309 20.06 20.61 -46.86
C GLU A 309 18.60 21.06 -46.61
N ASN A 310 18.41 22.38 -46.49
CA ASN A 310 17.15 23.13 -46.56
C ASN A 310 16.26 23.28 -45.30
N GLY A 311 16.82 23.71 -44.17
CA GLY A 311 15.99 24.37 -43.14
C GLY A 311 16.79 24.81 -41.91
N GLY A 312 17.08 26.12 -41.81
CA GLY A 312 17.91 26.73 -40.77
C GLY A 312 17.34 26.75 -39.34
N ASP A 313 16.92 25.60 -38.82
CA ASP A 313 16.45 25.45 -37.43
C ASP A 313 17.43 24.58 -36.64
N ASP A 314 18.25 25.23 -35.81
CA ASP A 314 19.17 24.61 -34.86
C ASP A 314 18.44 23.65 -33.89
N VAL A 315 19.08 22.54 -33.50
CA VAL A 315 18.49 21.51 -32.64
C VAL A 315 18.01 22.11 -31.32
N GLN A 316 18.76 23.08 -30.79
CA GLN A 316 18.40 23.81 -29.57
C GLN A 316 17.17 24.71 -29.76
N ALA A 317 16.93 25.25 -30.96
CA ALA A 317 15.69 25.98 -31.28
C ALA A 317 14.47 25.05 -31.33
N ARG A 318 14.64 23.79 -31.78
CA ARG A 318 13.56 22.79 -31.82
C ARG A 318 13.10 22.36 -30.44
N VAL A 319 14.03 22.23 -29.48
CA VAL A 319 13.69 21.89 -28.08
C VAL A 319 12.81 22.97 -27.45
N LEU A 320 13.16 24.25 -27.64
CA LEU A 320 12.35 25.38 -27.16
C LEU A 320 11.02 25.50 -27.91
N ASP A 321 11.01 25.29 -29.23
CA ASP A 321 9.78 25.35 -30.03
C ASP A 321 8.80 24.21 -29.70
N LEU A 322 9.29 23.03 -29.29
CA LEU A 322 8.44 21.94 -28.81
C LEU A 322 7.66 22.33 -27.55
N VAL A 323 8.31 22.95 -26.55
CA VAL A 323 7.62 23.42 -25.34
C VAL A 323 6.61 24.52 -25.69
N ARG A 324 6.98 25.45 -26.58
CA ARG A 324 6.06 26.49 -27.06
C ARG A 324 4.82 25.92 -27.75
N ARG A 325 4.99 24.92 -28.63
CA ARG A 325 3.87 24.25 -29.31
C ARG A 325 3.02 23.44 -28.33
N ALA A 326 3.64 22.78 -27.36
CA ALA A 326 2.92 22.07 -26.30
C ALA A 326 2.05 23.03 -25.48
N LYS A 327 2.57 24.21 -25.09
CA LYS A 327 1.79 25.28 -24.43
C LYS A 327 0.60 25.73 -25.28
N ALA A 328 0.83 25.97 -26.57
CA ALA A 328 -0.22 26.40 -27.50
C ALA A 328 -1.33 25.34 -27.65
N LEU A 329 -0.97 24.06 -27.71
CA LEU A 329 -1.92 22.95 -27.76
C LEU A 329 -2.70 22.77 -26.46
N ALA A 330 -2.07 23.03 -25.32
CA ALA A 330 -2.70 23.00 -24.01
C ALA A 330 -3.58 24.22 -23.71
N GLY A 331 -3.70 25.19 -24.64
CA GLY A 331 -4.47 26.42 -24.45
C GLY A 331 -3.85 27.39 -23.44
N VAL A 332 -2.57 27.20 -23.11
CA VAL A 332 -1.81 28.07 -22.21
C VAL A 332 -1.14 29.15 -23.06
N SER A 333 -1.89 30.21 -23.39
CA SER A 333 -1.34 31.38 -24.07
C SER A 333 -0.48 32.23 -23.13
N GLU A 334 0.57 32.86 -23.67
CA GLU A 334 1.47 33.79 -22.97
C GLU A 334 0.78 34.91 -22.18
#